data_AF-A0A2E3NCJ3-F1
#
_entry.id   AF-A0A2E3NCJ3-F1
#
_cell.length_a   1.000
_cell.length_b   1.000
_cell.length_c   1.000
_cell.angle_alpha   90.00
_cell.angle_beta   90.00
_cell.angle_gamma   90.00
#
_symmetry.space_group_name_H-M   'P 1'
#
loop_
_entity.id
_entity.type
_entity.pdbx_description
1 polymer ?
#
loop_
_entity_poly.entity_id
_entity_poly.type
_entity_poly.pdbx_seq_one_letter_code
_entity_poly.pdbx_strand_id
1 'polypeptide(L)' 'MCLICVEFEKKKLTLTEAYRNLGEMRETITPEHALEVEAMLDYEWQLQTQEQDDDYAWWDDIPFGD' A
#
# COMPACT_ATOMS: atom_id res chain seq x y z
N MET A 1 13.49 12.69 1.60
CA MET A 1 12.88 12.00 2.76
C MET A 1 12.06 13.01 3.56
N CYS A 2 10.74 12.98 3.38
CA CYS A 2 9.80 13.85 4.08
C CYS A 2 9.29 13.21 5.38
N LEU A 3 8.48 13.95 6.15
CA LEU A 3 7.88 13.46 7.40
C LEU A 3 7.05 12.19 7.18
N ILE A 4 6.36 12.10 6.04
CA ILE A 4 5.54 10.93 5.67
C ILE A 4 6.43 9.69 5.56
N CYS A 5 7.56 9.76 4.86
CA CYS A 5 8.48 8.63 4.72
C CYS A 5 8.93 8.09 6.10
N VAL A 6 9.32 8.99 7.00
CA VAL A 6 9.87 8.62 8.31
C VAL A 6 8.81 8.02 9.23
N GLU A 7 7.62 8.61 9.26
CA GLU A 7 6.53 8.13 10.12
C GLU A 7 5.86 6.87 9.55
N PHE A 8 5.80 6.73 8.23
CA PHE A 8 5.31 5.53 7.55
C PHE A 8 6.29 4.35 7.72
N GLU A 9 7.59 4.56 7.57
CA GLU A 9 8.62 3.54 7.85
C GLU A 9 8.59 3.05 9.30
N LYS A 10 8.30 3.97 10.24
CA LYS A 10 8.10 3.63 11.66
C LYS A 10 6.76 2.94 11.97
N LYS A 11 5.93 2.67 10.95
CA LYS A 11 4.58 2.10 11.08
C LYS A 11 3.66 2.92 11.99
N LYS A 12 3.87 4.23 12.07
CA LYS A 12 3.04 5.15 12.85
C LYS A 12 1.90 5.77 12.04
N LEU A 13 1.99 5.68 10.71
CA LEU A 13 0.94 6.07 9.79
C LEU A 13 0.41 4.83 9.08
N THR A 14 -0.92 4.75 8.97
CA THR A 14 -1.59 3.82 8.06
C THR A 14 -1.46 4.30 6.61
N LEU A 15 -1.69 3.40 5.64
CA LEU A 15 -1.69 3.74 4.21
C LEU A 15 -2.64 4.92 3.92
N THR A 16 -3.85 4.89 4.47
CA THR A 16 -4.85 5.95 4.30
C THR A 16 -4.39 7.30 4.85
N GLU A 17 -3.77 7.31 6.03
CA GLU A 17 -3.23 8.53 6.63
C GLU A 17 -2.04 9.08 5.85
N ALA A 18 -1.16 8.21 5.35
CA ALA A 18 -0.03 8.60 4.53
C ALA A 18 -0.48 9.23 3.19
N TYR A 19 -1.48 8.65 2.51
CA TYR A 19 -2.08 9.23 1.30
C TYR A 19 -2.73 10.59 1.58
N ARG A 20 -3.45 10.72 2.69
CA ARG A 20 -4.05 12.00 3.09
C ARG A 20 -2.99 13.07 3.33
N ASN A 21 -1.95 12.74 4.10
CA ASN A 21 -0.85 13.64 4.40
C ASN A 21 -0.08 14.04 3.12
N LEU A 22 0.08 13.10 2.18
CA LEU A 22 0.70 13.37 0.88
C LEU A 22 -0.13 14.37 0.07
N GLY A 23 -1.47 14.23 0.07
CA GLY A 23 -2.37 15.17 -0.57
C GLY A 23 -2.26 16.58 0.00
N GLU A 24 -2.17 16.72 1.32
CA GLU A 24 -2.00 18.00 2.00
C GLU A 24 -0.62 18.63 1.75
N MET A 25 0.43 17.80 1.62
CA MET A 25 1.81 18.26 1.42
C MET A 25 2.21 18.39 -0.05
N ARG A 26 1.36 17.99 -1.01
CA ARG A 26 1.70 17.87 -2.44
C ARG A 26 2.20 19.18 -3.06
N GLU A 27 1.71 20.32 -2.58
CA GLU A 27 2.14 21.65 -3.04
C GLU A 27 3.45 22.12 -2.38
N THR A 28 3.85 21.49 -1.28
CA THR A 28 5.01 21.88 -0.46
C THR A 28 6.25 21.05 -0.78
N ILE A 29 6.07 19.83 -1.31
CA ILE A 29 7.15 18.95 -1.75
C ILE A 29 7.37 19.06 -3.26
N THR A 30 8.56 18.66 -3.73
CA THR A 30 8.82 18.62 -5.16
C THR A 30 7.95 17.54 -5.82
N PRO A 31 7.50 17.77 -7.07
CA PRO A 31 6.66 16.80 -7.78
C PRO A 31 7.36 15.44 -7.96
N GLU A 32 8.69 15.44 -8.13
CA GLU A 32 9.49 14.21 -8.20
C GLU A 32 9.39 13.41 -6.90
N HIS A 33 9.52 14.08 -5.74
CA HIS A 33 9.43 13.39 -4.45
C HIS A 33 8.00 12.95 -4.14
N ALA A 34 6.98 13.68 -4.58
CA ALA A 34 5.59 13.28 -4.44
C ALA A 34 5.32 11.93 -5.13
N LEU A 35 5.86 11.75 -6.35
CA LEU A 35 5.75 10.50 -7.11
C LEU A 35 6.48 9.34 -6.43
N GLU A 36 7.67 9.58 -5.85
CA GLU A 36 8.40 8.57 -5.09
C GLU A 36 7.58 8.08 -3.87
N VAL A 37 6.97 9.01 -3.15
CA VAL A 37 6.14 8.67 -1.98
C VAL A 37 4.88 7.93 -2.43
N GLU A 38 4.23 8.38 -3.51
CA GLU A 38 3.05 7.71 -4.07
C GLU A 38 3.36 6.27 -4.50
N ALA A 39 4.49 6.04 -5.19
CA ALA A 39 4.91 4.70 -5.58
C ALA A 39 5.21 3.78 -4.39
N MET A 40 5.80 4.31 -3.32
CA MET A 40 6.03 3.56 -2.08
C MET A 40 4.71 3.12 -1.43
N LEU A 41 3.73 4.02 -1.35
CA LEU A 41 2.43 3.74 -0.76
C LEU A 41 1.63 2.74 -1.62
N ASP A 42 1.72 2.85 -2.95
CA ASP A 42 1.07 1.94 -3.88
C ASP A 42 1.63 0.51 -3.77
N TYR A 43 2.95 0.37 -3.68
CA TYR A 43 3.61 -0.92 -3.48
C TYR A 43 3.15 -1.62 -2.20
N GLU A 44 3.09 -0.89 -1.08
CA GLU A 44 2.62 -1.42 0.20
C GLU A 44 1.13 -1.76 0.18
N TRP A 45 0.31 -0.99 -0.52
CA TRP A 45 -1.10 -1.31 -0.72
C TRP A 45 -1.28 -2.63 -1.48
N GLN A 46 -0.48 -2.84 -2.53
CA GLN A 46 -0.50 -4.07 -3.31
C GLN A 46 -0.07 -5.27 -2.48
N LEU A 47 0.99 -5.16 -1.67
CA LEU A 47 1.43 -6.23 -0.77
C LEU A 47 0.33 -6.65 0.22
N GLN A 48 -0.32 -5.67 0.87
CA GLN A 48 -1.41 -5.96 1.81
C GLN A 48 -2.63 -6.61 1.14
N THR A 49 -2.84 -6.34 -0.16
CA THR A 49 -3.93 -6.92 -0.94
C THR A 49 -3.57 -8.33 -1.41
N GLN A 50 -2.32 -8.56 -1.81
CA GLN A 50 -1.86 -9.85 -2.35
C GLN A 50 -1.77 -10.92 -1.25
N GLU A 51 -1.38 -10.57 -0.02
CA GLU A 51 -1.37 -11.51 1.12
C GLU A 51 -2.76 -12.09 1.47
N GLN A 52 -3.87 -11.54 0.94
CA GLN A 52 -5.23 -12.08 1.17
C GLN A 52 -5.69 -13.10 0.12
N ASP A 53 -5.05 -13.16 -1.06
CA ASP A 53 -5.47 -14.07 -2.14
C ASP A 53 -4.83 -15.47 -2.03
N ASP A 54 -3.83 -15.64 -1.16
CA ASP A 54 -3.07 -16.90 -0.96
C ASP A 54 -3.83 -17.97 -0.15
N ASP A 55 -4.92 -17.59 0.51
CA ASP A 55 -5.74 -18.46 1.40
C ASP A 55 -6.78 -19.27 0.61
N TYR A 56 -7.18 -18.82 -0.59
CA TYR A 56 -8.32 -19.40 -1.31
C TYR A 56 -7.93 -20.60 -2.20
N ALA A 57 -7.50 -21.69 -1.55
CA ALA A 57 -7.38 -23.01 -2.17
C ALA A 57 -8.78 -23.62 -2.45
N TRP A 58 -9.49 -23.07 -3.44
CA TRP A 58 -10.82 -23.51 -3.87
C TRP A 58 -10.77 -24.45 -5.09
N TRP A 59 -9.81 -25.37 -5.22
CA TRP A 59 -9.79 -26.31 -6.36
C TRP A 59 -9.41 -27.77 -6.06
N ASP A 60 -9.17 -28.14 -4.80
CA ASP A 60 -8.87 -29.55 -4.44
C ASP A 60 -10.09 -30.38 -3.96
N ASP A 61 -11.27 -29.76 -3.80
CA ASP A 61 -12.50 -30.42 -3.29
C ASP A 61 -13.70 -30.31 -4.24
N ILE A 62 -13.48 -30.35 -5.56
CA ILE A 62 -14.58 -30.62 -6.52
C ILE A 62 -14.51 -32.12 -6.86
N PRO A 63 -15.25 -33.00 -6.16
CA PRO A 63 -15.49 -34.32 -6.69
C PRO A 63 -16.32 -34.13 -7.96
N PHE A 64 -15.66 -34.24 -9.11
CA PHE A 64 -16.34 -34.59 -10.35
C PHE A 64 -17.12 -35.88 -10.06
N GLY A 65 -18.41 -35.71 -9.77
CA GLY A 65 -19.35 -36.83 -9.69
C GLY A 65 -19.48 -37.48 -11.05
N ASP A 66 -19.47 -38.82 -11.04
CA ASP A 66 -19.60 -39.78 -12.15
C ASP A 66 -20.38 -39.31 -13.39
#